data_AF-A0A536FYT3-F1
#
_entry.id   AF-A0A536FYT3-F1
#
_cell.length_a   1.000
_cell.length_b   1.000
_cell.length_c   1.000
_cell.angle_alpha   90.00
_cell.angle_beta   90.00
_cell.angle_gamma   90.00
#
_symmetry.space_group_name_H-M   'P 1'
#
loop_
_entity.id
_entity.type
_entity.pdbx_description
1 polymer ?
#
loop_
_entity_poly.entity_id
_entity_poly.type
_entity_poly.pdbx_seq_one_letter_code
_entity_poly.pdbx_strand_id
1 'polypeptide(L)'
;MEQRTTPPPTVIDSTKKYAITVHTSRGDFVIGLVEPKVAPQTVNNFVYLAQNHFYDGLTFHRVVAGFVVQGGDPLGNGTGGPAYKLPNESNPSNWSRGTAGMASSAAGVSGSQFFITLGDAPFLASNGVYNHFGEITSGMDVVDKIQVGDRVRLFRPVCRHASDRERKSWTIGHTERVAWGG
;
A
#
# COMPACT_ATOMS: atom_id res chain seq x y z
N MET A 1 -10.87 15.53 -10.74
CA MET A 1 -9.51 15.97 -10.40
C MET A 1 -8.89 16.61 -11.61
N GLU A 2 -8.30 17.79 -11.47
CA GLU A 2 -7.47 18.39 -12.53
C GLU A 2 -6.35 17.40 -12.94
N GLN A 3 -6.06 17.33 -14.24
CA GLN A 3 -4.97 16.53 -14.77
C GLN A 3 -3.64 17.10 -14.29
N ARG A 4 -3.13 16.56 -13.18
CA ARG A 4 -1.81 16.96 -12.66
C ARG A 4 -0.72 16.57 -13.65
N THR A 5 0.16 17.51 -13.95
CA THR A 5 1.35 17.33 -14.81
C THR A 5 2.64 17.17 -14.00
N THR A 6 2.56 17.31 -12.67
CA THR A 6 3.69 17.12 -11.75
C THR A 6 3.28 16.30 -10.51
N PRO A 7 4.23 15.58 -9.89
CA PRO A 7 4.02 14.91 -8.62
C PRO A 7 3.43 15.84 -7.55
N PRO A 8 2.64 15.31 -6.60
CA PRO A 8 2.01 16.14 -5.58
C PRO A 8 3.01 16.73 -4.58
N PRO A 9 2.67 17.87 -3.95
CA PRO A 9 3.46 18.41 -2.83
C PRO A 9 3.52 17.40 -1.68
N THR A 10 4.54 17.52 -0.84
CA THR A 10 4.70 16.64 0.33
C THR A 10 3.63 16.91 1.38
N VAL A 11 2.85 15.87 1.71
CA VAL A 11 1.81 15.88 2.76
C VAL A 11 2.09 14.88 3.89
N ILE A 12 3.14 14.06 3.73
CA ILE A 12 3.53 13.05 4.70
C ILE A 12 4.59 13.56 5.68
N ASP A 13 4.59 12.99 6.87
CA ASP A 13 5.63 13.14 7.89
C ASP A 13 6.61 11.97 7.74
N SER A 14 7.90 12.29 7.56
CA SER A 14 8.93 11.28 7.30
C SER A 14 9.22 10.35 8.49
N THR A 15 8.72 10.69 9.67
CA THR A 15 8.93 9.93 10.92
C THR A 15 7.78 8.96 11.24
N LYS A 16 6.68 9.03 10.49
CA LYS A 16 5.47 8.25 10.78
C LYS A 16 5.30 7.08 9.82
N LYS A 17 4.50 6.09 10.25
CA LYS A 17 4.12 4.95 9.42
C LYS A 17 2.70 5.15 8.91
N TYR A 18 2.46 4.74 7.68
CA TYR A 18 1.18 4.89 7.01
C TYR A 18 0.63 3.51 6.66
N ALA A 19 -0.67 3.35 6.79
CA ALA A 19 -1.39 2.19 6.30
C ALA A 19 -2.66 2.66 5.58
N ILE A 20 -3.06 1.97 4.53
CA ILE A 20 -4.23 2.30 3.72
C ILE A 20 -5.16 1.11 3.73
N THR A 21 -6.41 1.35 4.10
CA THR A 21 -7.48 0.34 4.03
C THR A 21 -8.16 0.46 2.69
N VAL A 22 -8.22 -0.66 1.97
CA VAL A 22 -8.84 -0.77 0.66
C VAL A 22 -10.14 -1.53 0.84
N HIS A 23 -11.26 -0.85 0.56
CA HIS A 23 -12.57 -1.48 0.52
C HIS A 23 -12.86 -1.96 -0.91
N THR A 24 -13.34 -3.19 -1.01
CA THR A 24 -13.79 -3.79 -2.27
C THR A 24 -15.11 -4.51 -2.05
N SER A 25 -15.78 -4.90 -3.15
CA SER A 25 -16.93 -5.81 -3.11
C SER A 25 -16.62 -7.18 -2.50
N ARG A 26 -15.34 -7.55 -2.39
CA ARG A 26 -14.85 -8.84 -1.86
C ARG A 26 -14.48 -8.78 -0.38
N GLY A 27 -14.55 -7.60 0.24
CA GLY A 27 -14.10 -7.32 1.59
C GLY A 27 -12.98 -6.30 1.63
N ASP A 28 -12.36 -6.19 2.80
CA ASP A 28 -11.37 -5.16 3.10
C ASP A 28 -9.97 -5.77 3.23
N PHE A 29 -8.97 -5.05 2.75
CA PHE A 29 -7.57 -5.39 3.00
C PHE A 29 -6.74 -4.14 3.33
N VAL A 30 -5.60 -4.34 3.98
CA VAL A 30 -4.76 -3.24 4.46
C VAL A 30 -3.37 -3.33 3.86
N ILE A 31 -2.96 -2.26 3.18
CA ILE A 31 -1.59 -2.07 2.71
C ILE A 31 -0.83 -1.28 3.77
N GLY A 32 0.17 -1.89 4.40
CA GLY A 32 1.13 -1.19 5.25
C GLY A 32 2.23 -0.61 4.37
N LEU A 33 2.37 0.71 4.37
CA LEU A 33 3.36 1.38 3.52
C LEU A 33 4.77 1.24 4.12
N VAL A 34 5.78 1.20 3.26
CA VAL A 34 7.18 1.30 3.69
C VAL A 34 7.42 2.63 4.39
N GLU A 35 8.51 2.72 5.14
CA GLU A 35 8.86 3.97 5.82
C GLU A 35 9.05 5.09 4.78
N PRO A 36 8.47 6.29 5.02
CA PRO A 36 8.61 7.42 4.09
C PRO A 36 10.05 7.73 3.66
N LYS A 37 11.06 7.45 4.49
CA LYS A 37 12.45 7.67 4.12
C LYS A 37 12.98 6.70 3.05
N VAL A 38 12.34 5.55 2.88
CA VAL A 38 12.73 4.50 1.92
C VAL A 38 12.21 4.83 0.52
N ALA A 39 10.98 5.34 0.41
CA ALA A 39 10.36 5.71 -0.86
C ALA A 39 9.52 7.00 -0.70
N PRO A 40 10.16 8.15 -0.41
CA PRO A 40 9.46 9.37 0.00
C PRO A 40 8.48 9.89 -1.04
N GLN A 41 8.84 9.88 -2.31
CA GLN A 41 7.99 10.39 -3.37
C GLN A 41 6.85 9.43 -3.66
N THR A 42 7.10 8.13 -3.65
CA THR A 42 6.09 7.10 -3.91
C THR A 42 5.07 7.03 -2.79
N VAL A 43 5.52 6.98 -1.53
CA VAL A 43 4.63 6.97 -0.36
C VAL A 43 3.82 8.26 -0.31
N ASN A 44 4.46 9.42 -0.53
CA ASN A 44 3.77 10.71 -0.53
C ASN A 44 2.69 10.75 -1.62
N ASN A 45 3.06 10.33 -2.82
CA ASN A 45 2.16 10.31 -3.96
C ASN A 45 0.94 9.42 -3.71
N PHE A 46 1.16 8.19 -3.24
CA PHE A 46 0.09 7.25 -2.99
C PHE A 46 -0.85 7.74 -1.88
N VAL A 47 -0.29 8.27 -0.79
CA VAL A 47 -1.05 8.90 0.31
C VAL A 47 -1.86 10.10 -0.19
N TYR A 48 -1.25 11.00 -0.96
CA TYR A 48 -1.92 12.18 -1.50
C TYR A 48 -3.10 11.81 -2.39
N LEU A 49 -2.89 10.88 -3.34
CA LEU A 49 -3.94 10.42 -4.25
C LEU A 49 -5.09 9.74 -3.48
N ALA A 50 -4.78 8.92 -2.47
CA ALA A 50 -5.78 8.30 -1.61
C ALA A 50 -6.58 9.34 -0.79
N GLN A 51 -5.91 10.33 -0.19
CA GLN A 51 -6.57 11.40 0.58
C GLN A 51 -7.51 12.26 -0.25
N ASN A 52 -7.24 12.38 -1.54
CA ASN A 52 -8.05 13.17 -2.47
C ASN A 52 -9.05 12.31 -3.27
N HIS A 53 -9.29 11.06 -2.87
CA HIS A 53 -10.28 10.17 -3.51
C HIS A 53 -9.97 9.80 -4.97
N PHE A 54 -8.71 9.87 -5.41
CA PHE A 54 -8.33 9.54 -6.79
C PHE A 54 -8.70 8.10 -7.17
N TYR A 55 -8.51 7.18 -6.24
CA TYR A 55 -8.70 5.74 -6.46
C TYR A 55 -10.14 5.28 -6.29
N ASP A 56 -11.03 6.15 -5.80
CA ASP A 56 -12.41 5.77 -5.52
C ASP A 56 -13.17 5.48 -6.81
N GLY A 57 -13.72 4.28 -6.88
CA GLY A 57 -14.45 3.77 -8.05
C GLY A 57 -13.56 3.20 -9.15
N LEU A 58 -12.23 3.28 -9.04
CA LEU A 58 -11.31 2.69 -10.01
C LEU A 58 -11.34 1.16 -9.94
N THR A 59 -11.05 0.51 -11.06
CA THR A 59 -11.08 -0.95 -11.16
C THR A 59 -9.69 -1.58 -11.06
N PHE A 60 -9.65 -2.81 -10.58
CA PHE A 60 -8.55 -3.72 -10.90
C PHE A 60 -8.70 -4.17 -12.35
N HIS A 61 -7.91 -3.59 -13.25
CA HIS A 61 -8.03 -3.85 -14.69
C HIS A 61 -7.25 -5.09 -15.13
N ARG A 62 -6.34 -5.59 -14.29
CA ARG A 62 -5.52 -6.77 -14.61
C ARG A 62 -5.35 -7.65 -13.38
N VAL A 63 -5.72 -8.92 -13.52
CA VAL A 63 -5.50 -9.96 -12.51
C VAL A 63 -4.87 -11.15 -13.21
N VAL A 64 -3.73 -11.62 -12.72
CA VAL A 64 -3.05 -12.82 -13.17
C VAL A 64 -2.88 -13.74 -11.98
N ALA A 65 -3.64 -14.84 -11.97
CA ALA A 65 -3.64 -15.81 -10.87
C ALA A 65 -2.22 -16.28 -10.54
N GLY A 66 -1.89 -16.29 -9.25
CA GLY A 66 -0.57 -16.66 -8.75
C GLY A 66 0.55 -15.64 -9.00
N PHE A 67 0.27 -14.53 -9.69
CA PHE A 67 1.27 -13.50 -9.97
C PHE A 67 0.91 -12.14 -9.39
N VAL A 68 -0.07 -11.43 -9.95
CA VAL A 68 -0.39 -10.05 -9.52
C VAL A 68 -1.85 -9.68 -9.73
N VAL A 69 -2.31 -8.77 -8.89
CA VAL A 69 -3.49 -7.92 -9.13
C VAL A 69 -3.02 -6.48 -9.33
N GLN A 70 -3.53 -5.80 -10.35
CA GLN A 70 -3.10 -4.46 -10.74
C GLN A 70 -4.30 -3.53 -10.95
N GLY A 71 -4.19 -2.32 -10.41
CA GLY A 71 -5.22 -1.30 -10.41
C GLY A 71 -4.64 0.12 -10.46
N GLY A 72 -5.46 1.12 -10.12
CA GLY A 72 -5.03 2.52 -10.10
C GLY A 72 -5.00 3.22 -11.46
N ASP A 73 -5.73 2.69 -12.44
CA ASP A 73 -5.91 3.28 -13.76
C ASP A 73 -7.31 3.94 -13.88
N PRO A 74 -7.39 5.28 -14.04
CA PRO A 74 -8.64 5.99 -14.33
C PRO A 74 -9.39 5.55 -15.58
N LEU A 75 -8.68 5.04 -16.59
CA LEU A 75 -9.28 4.57 -17.84
C LEU A 75 -9.67 3.09 -17.77
N GLY A 76 -9.19 2.35 -16.78
CA GLY A 76 -9.46 0.93 -16.57
C GLY A 76 -8.93 0.00 -17.68
N ASN A 77 -8.05 0.46 -18.55
CA ASN A 77 -7.54 -0.29 -19.71
C ASN A 77 -6.01 -0.50 -19.69
N GLY A 78 -5.34 -0.11 -18.60
CA GLY A 78 -3.90 -0.17 -18.39
C GLY A 78 -3.12 1.04 -18.90
N THR A 79 -3.75 2.00 -19.59
CA THR A 79 -3.04 3.12 -20.25
C THR A 79 -3.21 4.47 -19.57
N GLY A 80 -4.14 4.59 -18.63
CA GLY A 80 -4.36 5.85 -17.93
C GLY A 80 -3.50 6.05 -16.69
N GLY A 81 -3.69 7.22 -16.09
CA GLY A 81 -2.93 7.71 -14.94
C GLY A 81 -2.81 9.23 -15.02
N PRO A 82 -2.17 9.87 -14.04
CA PRO A 82 -1.85 11.29 -14.13
C PRO A 82 -0.82 11.56 -15.23
N ALA A 83 -0.72 12.83 -15.66
CA ALA A 83 0.20 13.26 -16.71
C ALA A 83 1.67 13.42 -16.22
N TYR A 84 2.03 12.75 -15.12
CA TYR A 84 3.40 12.68 -14.59
C TYR A 84 3.83 11.24 -14.33
N LYS A 85 5.14 11.07 -14.17
CA LYS A 85 5.78 9.83 -13.74
C LYS A 85 6.47 10.05 -12.40
N LEU A 86 6.60 8.98 -11.63
CA LEU A 86 7.43 9.00 -10.43
C LEU A 86 8.89 8.72 -10.80
N PRO A 87 9.85 9.29 -10.06
CA PRO A 87 11.23 8.85 -10.20
C PRO A 87 11.39 7.42 -9.69
N ASN A 88 12.43 6.75 -10.18
CA ASN A 88 12.85 5.49 -9.61
C ASN A 88 13.38 5.73 -8.19
N GLU A 89 12.71 5.14 -7.20
CA GLU A 89 13.19 5.11 -5.83
C GLU A 89 13.70 3.70 -5.57
N SER A 90 14.99 3.50 -5.77
CA SER A 90 15.60 2.17 -5.69
C SER A 90 15.49 1.62 -4.27
N ASN A 91 14.45 0.82 -4.03
CA ASN A 91 14.20 0.17 -2.77
C ASN A 91 13.95 -1.33 -2.99
N PRO A 92 15.03 -2.14 -2.98
CA PRO A 92 14.94 -3.53 -3.37
C PRO A 92 13.93 -4.29 -2.51
N SER A 93 13.18 -5.17 -3.18
CA SER A 93 12.27 -6.12 -2.56
C SER A 93 12.51 -7.50 -3.16
N ASN A 94 12.27 -8.54 -2.37
CA ASN A 94 12.25 -9.91 -2.87
C ASN A 94 10.97 -10.22 -3.66
N TRP A 95 10.02 -9.28 -3.68
CA TRP A 95 8.73 -9.41 -4.37
C TRP A 95 7.99 -10.68 -3.96
N SER A 96 8.05 -11.01 -2.67
CA SER A 96 7.29 -12.10 -2.08
C SER A 96 5.78 -11.85 -2.18
N ARG A 97 4.98 -12.88 -2.00
CA ARG A 97 3.52 -12.75 -1.95
C ARG A 97 3.06 -11.65 -0.98
N GLY A 98 2.17 -10.77 -1.44
CA GLY A 98 1.64 -9.65 -0.67
C GLY A 98 2.45 -8.34 -0.78
N THR A 99 3.55 -8.31 -1.52
CA THR A 99 4.28 -7.07 -1.82
C THR A 99 3.47 -6.15 -2.75
N ALA A 100 3.44 -4.86 -2.46
CA ALA A 100 2.81 -3.82 -3.27
C ALA A 100 3.84 -2.90 -3.94
N GLY A 101 3.72 -2.72 -5.25
CA GLY A 101 4.63 -1.90 -6.06
C GLY A 101 3.91 -0.96 -7.02
N MET A 102 4.56 0.13 -7.40
CA MET A 102 4.08 0.99 -8.49
C MET A 102 4.39 0.31 -9.83
N ALA A 103 3.40 0.24 -10.71
CA ALA A 103 3.58 -0.30 -12.05
C ALA A 103 4.52 0.61 -12.86
N SER A 104 5.23 0.04 -13.83
CA SER A 104 6.12 0.78 -14.71
C SER A 104 5.95 0.39 -16.16
N SER A 105 6.48 1.24 -17.03
CA SER A 105 6.48 1.08 -18.48
C SER A 105 7.81 1.58 -19.05
N ALA A 106 8.01 1.43 -20.36
CA ALA A 106 9.16 2.04 -21.05
C ALA A 106 9.23 3.56 -20.83
N ALA A 107 8.10 4.22 -20.52
CA ALA A 107 8.02 5.64 -20.22
C ALA A 107 8.30 5.99 -18.74
N GLY A 108 8.67 5.02 -17.90
CA GLY A 108 8.98 5.23 -16.47
C GLY A 108 7.92 4.68 -15.51
N VAL A 109 8.10 4.97 -14.21
CA VAL A 109 7.24 4.52 -13.11
C VAL A 109 5.92 5.29 -13.12
N SER A 110 4.79 4.56 -13.06
CA SER A 110 3.45 5.12 -13.11
C SER A 110 3.19 6.06 -11.92
N GLY A 111 2.46 7.14 -12.16
CA GLY A 111 2.03 8.06 -11.11
C GLY A 111 0.85 7.55 -10.28
N SER A 112 0.10 6.53 -10.73
CA SER A 112 -1.05 6.03 -9.97
C SER A 112 -1.28 4.53 -10.07
N GLN A 113 -0.82 3.87 -11.13
CA GLN A 113 -1.05 2.44 -11.25
C GLN A 113 -0.15 1.68 -10.28
N PHE A 114 -0.75 0.74 -9.54
CA PHE A 114 -0.06 -0.09 -8.56
C PHE A 114 -0.45 -1.55 -8.76
N PHE A 115 0.37 -2.46 -8.24
CA PHE A 115 0.09 -3.88 -8.20
C PHE A 115 0.37 -4.46 -6.82
N ILE A 116 -0.24 -5.61 -6.54
CA ILE A 116 0.02 -6.46 -5.37
C ILE A 116 0.34 -7.86 -5.87
N THR A 117 1.40 -8.48 -5.36
CA THR A 117 1.79 -9.84 -5.73
C THR A 117 0.88 -10.89 -5.08
N LEU A 118 0.39 -11.84 -5.88
CA LEU A 118 -0.41 -13.01 -5.44
C LEU A 118 0.48 -14.24 -5.21
N GLY A 119 1.75 -14.18 -5.53
CA GLY A 119 2.74 -15.23 -5.31
C GLY A 119 4.14 -14.63 -5.27
N ASP A 120 5.15 -15.46 -5.05
CA ASP A 120 6.53 -14.99 -5.09
C ASP A 120 6.94 -14.66 -6.53
N ALA A 121 7.44 -13.44 -6.74
CA ALA A 121 7.77 -12.90 -8.05
C ALA A 121 9.18 -12.28 -8.08
N PRO A 122 10.24 -13.03 -7.73
CA PRO A 122 11.61 -12.48 -7.62
C PRO A 122 12.14 -11.89 -8.93
N PHE A 123 11.61 -12.34 -10.08
CA PHE A 123 11.95 -11.80 -11.40
C PHE A 123 11.58 -10.32 -11.58
N LEU A 124 10.68 -9.77 -10.76
CA LEU A 124 10.39 -8.33 -10.76
C LEU A 124 11.60 -7.49 -10.33
N ALA A 125 12.54 -8.05 -9.57
CA ALA A 125 13.78 -7.37 -9.21
C ALA A 125 14.75 -7.21 -10.39
N SER A 126 14.65 -8.06 -11.42
CA SER A 126 15.55 -8.06 -12.58
C SER A 126 14.92 -7.53 -13.87
N ASN A 127 13.60 -7.60 -14.01
CA ASN A 127 12.92 -7.40 -15.29
C ASN A 127 12.34 -5.99 -15.49
N GLY A 128 12.50 -5.09 -14.52
CA GLY A 128 11.96 -3.75 -14.62
C GLY A 128 12.35 -2.85 -13.47
N VAL A 129 11.90 -1.59 -13.56
CA VAL A 129 12.04 -0.60 -12.51
C VAL A 129 10.69 -0.44 -11.83
N TYR A 130 10.55 -0.98 -10.64
CA TYR A 130 9.32 -0.88 -9.85
C TYR A 130 9.66 -0.29 -8.50
N ASN A 131 8.90 0.72 -8.07
CA ASN A 131 9.03 1.25 -6.72
C ASN A 131 8.20 0.36 -5.80
N HIS A 132 8.84 -0.43 -4.95
CA HIS A 132 8.17 -1.09 -3.84
C HIS A 132 7.62 0.01 -2.92
N PHE A 133 6.40 -0.10 -2.40
CA PHE A 133 5.88 0.96 -1.52
C PHE A 133 5.09 0.45 -0.32
N GLY A 134 4.84 -0.86 -0.24
CA GLY A 134 4.21 -1.45 0.93
C GLY A 134 3.98 -2.95 0.78
N GLU A 135 3.32 -3.50 1.78
CA GLU A 135 2.97 -4.92 1.86
C GLU A 135 1.56 -5.07 2.44
N ILE A 136 0.87 -6.15 2.06
CA ILE A 136 -0.43 -6.49 2.65
C ILE A 136 -0.21 -6.94 4.10
N THR A 137 -0.77 -6.20 5.04
CA THR A 137 -0.67 -6.47 6.47
C THR A 137 -1.93 -7.15 7.03
N SER A 138 -3.04 -7.10 6.28
CA SER A 138 -4.31 -7.76 6.62
C SER A 138 -5.15 -7.94 5.36
N GLY A 139 -5.96 -9.01 5.32
CA GLY A 139 -6.89 -9.27 4.21
C GLY A 139 -6.25 -9.85 2.94
N MET A 140 -5.16 -10.60 3.05
CA MET A 140 -4.55 -11.24 1.87
C MET A 140 -5.51 -12.23 1.19
N ASP A 141 -6.39 -12.88 1.94
CA ASP A 141 -7.44 -13.76 1.40
C ASP A 141 -8.52 -12.99 0.62
N VAL A 142 -8.71 -11.70 0.92
CA VAL A 142 -9.57 -10.80 0.13
C VAL A 142 -8.87 -10.47 -1.17
N VAL A 143 -7.57 -10.17 -1.13
CA VAL A 143 -6.75 -9.89 -2.32
C VAL A 143 -6.78 -11.07 -3.30
N ASP A 144 -6.73 -12.32 -2.81
CA ASP A 144 -6.85 -13.52 -3.63
C ASP A 144 -8.18 -13.65 -4.36
N LYS A 145 -9.25 -13.07 -3.82
CA LYS A 145 -10.61 -13.14 -4.37
C LYS A 145 -10.90 -12.02 -5.37
N ILE A 146 -9.98 -11.05 -5.52
CA ILE A 146 -10.16 -9.93 -6.45
C ILE A 146 -10.21 -10.45 -7.88
N GLN A 147 -11.20 -9.97 -8.62
CA GLN A 147 -11.38 -10.27 -10.04
C GLN A 147 -11.23 -9.00 -10.88
N VAL A 148 -10.97 -9.18 -12.18
CA VAL A 148 -10.94 -8.06 -13.13
C VAL A 148 -12.28 -7.33 -13.10
N GLY A 149 -12.23 -6.00 -12.96
CA GLY A 149 -13.42 -5.15 -12.86
C GLY A 149 -13.94 -4.90 -11.44
N ASP A 150 -13.43 -5.62 -10.43
CA ASP A 150 -13.73 -5.28 -9.03
C ASP A 150 -13.25 -3.86 -8.73
N ARG A 151 -14.06 -3.10 -8.00
CA ARG A 151 -13.85 -1.68 -7.73
C ARG A 151 -13.17 -1.45 -6.40
N VAL A 152 -12.33 -0.43 -6.39
CA VAL A 152 -11.62 0.07 -5.23
C VAL A 152 -12.38 1.24 -4.62
N ARG A 153 -12.43 1.28 -3.30
CA ARG A 153 -12.65 2.51 -2.55
C ARG A 153 -11.59 2.59 -1.46
N LEU A 154 -10.72 3.60 -1.53
CA LEU A 154 -9.65 3.75 -0.56
C LEU A 154 -10.15 4.56 0.62
N PHE A 155 -10.09 3.98 1.81
CA PHE A 155 -10.29 4.74 3.02
C PHE A 155 -8.97 5.33 3.52
N ARG A 156 -9.10 6.51 4.12
CA ARG A 156 -8.03 7.47 4.39
C ARG A 156 -6.79 6.78 5.00
N PRO A 157 -5.58 7.18 4.59
CA PRO A 157 -4.35 6.67 5.18
C PRO A 157 -4.35 6.93 6.69
N VAL A 158 -4.25 5.86 7.48
CA VAL A 158 -4.12 5.93 8.93
C VAL A 158 -2.64 6.09 9.24
N CYS A 159 -2.32 7.23 9.83
CA CYS A 159 -1.00 7.50 10.35
C CYS A 159 -0.85 6.79 11.70
N ARG A 160 0.01 5.79 11.79
CA ARG A 160 0.37 5.15 13.07
C ARG A 160 1.64 5.81 13.60
N HIS A 161 1.64 6.16 14.89
CA HIS A 161 2.86 6.65 15.53
C HIS A 161 3.87 5.51 15.65
N ALA A 162 5.16 5.80 15.46
CA ALA A 162 6.23 4.81 15.58
C ALA A 162 6.27 4.13 16.97
N SER A 163 5.70 4.76 18.00
CA SER A 163 5.66 4.26 19.38
C SER A 163 4.56 3.23 19.70
N ASP A 164 3.70 2.86 18.75
CA ASP A 164 2.57 1.94 19.01
C ASP A 164 2.95 0.45 19.06
N ARG A 165 4.26 0.11 19.01
CA ARG A 165 4.73 -1.28 19.15
C ARG A 165 5.01 -1.74 20.59
N GLU A 166 4.74 -0.93 21.62
CA GLU A 166 5.03 -1.30 23.01
C GLU A 166 3.92 -0.92 24.00
N ARG A 167 2.71 -1.46 23.80
CA ARG A 167 1.72 -1.59 24.90
C ARG A 167 1.06 -2.96 24.92
N LYS A 168 1.88 -3.99 25.12
CA LYS A 168 1.45 -5.24 25.75
C LYS A 168 2.53 -5.71 26.71
N SER A 169 2.56 -5.16 27.92
CA SER A 169 2.76 -5.89 29.20
C SER A 169 2.84 -4.91 30.39
N TRP A 170 2.44 -5.41 31.57
CA TRP A 170 2.50 -4.84 32.94
C TRP A 170 1.46 -3.74 33.28
N THR A 171 0.65 -3.79 34.35
CA THR A 171 0.56 -4.61 35.58
C THR A 171 -0.78 -4.27 36.26
N ILE A 172 -1.52 -5.23 36.84
CA ILE A 172 -2.18 -5.18 38.18
C ILE A 172 -2.59 -6.65 38.50
N GLY A 173 -2.29 -7.29 39.63
CA GLY A 173 -1.53 -6.90 40.79
C GLY A 173 -1.07 -8.15 41.55
N HIS A 174 0.17 -8.09 42.05
CA HIS A 174 0.59 -8.83 43.22
C HIS A 174 0.18 -7.96 44.42
N THR A 175 -0.66 -8.47 45.31
CA THR A 175 -0.75 -7.98 46.68
C THR A 175 -0.37 -9.14 47.59
N GLU A 176 0.59 -8.85 48.45
CA GLU A 176 1.28 -9.76 49.35
C GLU A 176 0.38 -10.37 50.45
N ARG A 177 0.95 -11.43 51.03
CA ARG A 177 0.54 -12.15 52.25
C ARG A 177 0.04 -11.26 53.37
N VAL A 178 -0.92 -11.79 54.12
CA VAL A 178 -1.02 -11.59 55.58
C VAL A 178 -1.29 -12.95 56.23
N ALA A 179 -0.41 -13.33 57.16
CA ALA A 179 -0.61 -14.43 58.11
C ALA A 179 -1.28 -13.90 59.40
N TRP A 180 -1.55 -14.78 60.38
CA TRP A 180 -2.27 -14.63 61.66
C TRP A 180 -3.80 -14.78 61.52
N GLY A 181 -4.55 -15.58 62.28
CA GLY A 181 -4.34 -16.44 63.44
C GLY A 181 -5.73 -16.73 64.02
N GLY A 182 -6.03 -17.97 64.44
CA GLY A 182 -7.31 -18.39 65.01
C GLY A 182 -7.47 -19.89 65.07
#